data_AF-A0A9X0R687-F1
#
_entry.id   AF-A0A9X0R687-F1
#
_cell.length_a   1.000
_cell.length_b   1.000
_cell.length_c   1.000
_cell.angle_alpha   90.00
_cell.angle_beta   90.00
_cell.angle_gamma   90.00
#
_symmetry.space_group_name_H-M   'P 1'
#
loop_
_entity.id
_entity.type
_entity.pdbx_description
1 polymer ?
#
loop_
_entity_poly.entity_id
_entity_poly.type
_entity_poly.pdbx_seq_one_letter_code
_entity_poly.pdbx_strand_id
1 'polypeptide(L)'
;MRRWLLGVLSLLCALPLLAIPLDYYKILNHLDNYGNLNLRNKPYTELPNGLEVKGNLNIAQTSIKSLPPQLRVEGSLEASNSQLQRIPRGTFIRGYANLLGSQITRWPAGVNVGGYINLTDTPLTQLPPRLVVKGDLSVVRTPLTELPEGLVVQGDLYIGGSQIIRFPETMTVNGNIFLGGNQIQQWPTNLTLGGAVAR
;
A
#
# COMPACT_ATOMS: atom_id res chain seq x y z
N MET A 1 40.66 45.08 -28.91
CA MET A 1 39.34 44.63 -29.40
C MET A 1 38.94 43.38 -28.63
N ARG A 2 37.97 43.51 -27.71
CA ARG A 2 37.59 42.48 -26.73
C ARG A 2 36.40 41.70 -27.31
N ARG A 3 36.61 40.45 -27.73
CA ARG A 3 35.55 39.59 -28.28
C ARG A 3 34.81 38.91 -27.13
N TRP A 4 33.53 39.21 -26.98
CA TRP A 4 32.62 38.49 -26.08
C TRP A 4 32.20 37.17 -26.74
N LEU A 5 32.57 36.04 -26.14
CA LEU A 5 31.99 34.74 -26.45
C LEU A 5 30.68 34.62 -25.66
N LEU A 6 29.55 34.74 -26.36
CA LEU A 6 28.23 34.35 -25.85
C LEU A 6 28.19 32.83 -25.76
N GLY A 7 28.42 32.29 -24.56
CA GLY A 7 28.14 30.88 -24.27
C GLY A 7 26.64 30.66 -24.23
N VAL A 8 26.10 29.93 -25.20
CA VAL A 8 24.73 29.44 -25.17
C VAL A 8 24.67 28.35 -24.10
N LEU A 9 24.13 28.69 -22.94
CA LEU A 9 23.81 27.73 -21.89
C LEU A 9 22.60 26.92 -22.35
N SER A 10 22.84 25.76 -22.97
CA SER A 10 21.78 24.81 -23.30
C SER A 10 21.23 24.21 -22.01
N LEU A 11 20.15 24.81 -21.50
CA LEU A 11 19.33 24.24 -20.45
C LEU A 11 18.72 22.94 -21.01
N LEU A 12 19.29 21.78 -20.66
CA LEU A 12 18.62 20.49 -20.84
C LEU A 12 17.41 20.49 -19.91
N CYS A 13 16.30 21.06 -20.37
CA CYS A 13 15.00 20.88 -19.76
C CYS A 13 14.66 19.40 -19.96
N ALA A 14 14.92 18.58 -18.94
CA ALA A 14 14.38 17.23 -18.88
C ALA A 14 12.86 17.40 -18.80
N LEU A 15 12.18 17.40 -19.95
CA LEU A 15 10.73 17.37 -19.99
C LEU A 15 10.30 16.16 -19.16
N PRO A 16 9.45 16.34 -18.14
CA PRO A 16 8.90 15.19 -17.44
C PRO A 16 8.23 14.33 -18.51
N LEU A 17 8.71 13.08 -18.67
CA LEU A 17 8.08 12.13 -19.57
C LEU A 17 6.60 12.08 -19.16
N LEU A 18 5.72 12.51 -20.06
CA LEU A 18 4.29 12.50 -19.78
C LEU A 18 3.91 11.06 -19.43
N ALA A 19 3.39 10.86 -18.23
CA ALA A 19 2.94 9.54 -17.81
C ALA A 19 1.70 9.16 -18.63
N ILE A 20 1.64 7.90 -19.08
CA ILE A 20 0.62 7.40 -20.02
C ILE A 20 -0.13 6.19 -19.44
N PRO A 21 -1.34 5.86 -19.92
CA PRO A 21 -1.97 4.59 -19.59
C PRO A 21 -1.15 3.39 -20.08
N LEU A 22 -1.10 2.32 -19.28
CA LEU A 22 -0.54 1.04 -19.71
C LEU A 22 -1.61 0.27 -20.51
N ASP A 23 -1.28 -0.10 -21.75
CA ASP A 23 -2.12 -0.99 -22.55
C ASP A 23 -1.62 -2.44 -22.51
N TYR A 24 -2.44 -3.35 -23.05
CA TYR A 24 -2.16 -4.79 -23.07
C TYR A 24 -0.89 -5.18 -23.82
N TYR A 25 -0.50 -4.45 -24.87
CA TYR A 25 0.72 -4.76 -25.63
C TYR A 25 1.95 -4.31 -24.88
N LYS A 26 1.89 -3.14 -24.22
CA LYS A 26 2.99 -2.61 -23.40
C LYS A 26 3.29 -3.48 -22.19
N ILE A 27 2.30 -4.20 -21.65
CA ILE A 27 2.50 -5.16 -20.55
C ILE A 27 3.60 -6.18 -20.89
N LEU A 28 3.65 -6.67 -22.13
CA LEU A 28 4.61 -7.70 -22.55
C LEU A 28 6.07 -7.26 -22.39
N ASN A 29 6.35 -5.96 -22.42
CA ASN A 29 7.69 -5.41 -22.24
C ASN A 29 8.16 -5.39 -20.77
N HIS A 30 7.24 -5.67 -19.83
CA HIS A 30 7.49 -5.59 -18.39
C HIS A 30 7.19 -6.90 -17.66
N LEU A 31 6.79 -7.94 -18.39
CA LEU A 31 6.56 -9.28 -17.86
C LEU A 31 7.84 -10.11 -17.93
N ASP A 32 8.15 -10.83 -16.86
CA ASP A 32 9.18 -11.87 -16.87
C ASP A 32 8.60 -13.27 -17.09
N ASN A 33 9.49 -14.26 -17.23
CA ASN A 33 9.12 -15.66 -17.46
C ASN A 33 8.41 -16.34 -16.27
N TYR A 34 8.39 -15.70 -15.10
CA TYR A 34 7.66 -16.17 -13.92
C TYR A 34 6.28 -15.48 -13.79
N GLY A 35 5.92 -14.61 -14.74
CA GLY A 35 4.66 -13.88 -14.75
C GLY A 35 4.63 -12.66 -13.83
N ASN A 36 5.79 -12.19 -13.35
CA ASN A 36 5.86 -10.93 -12.60
C ASN A 36 5.74 -9.74 -13.56
N LEU A 37 4.90 -8.77 -13.21
CA LEU A 37 4.73 -7.51 -13.92
C LEU A 37 5.46 -6.39 -13.19
N ASN A 38 6.61 -5.95 -13.71
CA ASN A 38 7.44 -4.93 -13.08
C ASN A 38 7.32 -3.56 -13.77
N LEU A 39 6.53 -2.68 -13.16
CA LEU A 39 6.28 -1.31 -13.59
C LEU A 39 6.96 -0.28 -12.69
N ARG A 40 7.89 -0.71 -11.83
CA ARG A 40 8.55 0.20 -10.89
C ARG A 40 9.20 1.38 -11.61
N ASN A 41 8.92 2.59 -11.15
CA ASN A 41 9.48 3.83 -11.69
C ASN A 41 9.22 4.01 -13.21
N LYS A 42 8.14 3.40 -13.73
CA LYS A 42 7.72 3.57 -15.12
C LYS A 42 6.70 4.70 -15.21
N PRO A 43 6.63 5.41 -16.35
CA PRO A 43 5.75 6.56 -16.55
C PRO A 43 4.33 6.10 -16.87
N TYR A 44 3.73 5.23 -16.04
CA TYR A 44 2.36 4.76 -16.21
C TYR A 44 1.41 5.45 -15.24
N THR A 45 0.21 5.79 -15.71
CA THR A 45 -0.87 6.40 -14.92
C THR A 45 -2.00 5.44 -14.60
N GLU A 46 -2.15 4.38 -15.38
CA GLU A 46 -3.28 3.45 -15.30
C GLU A 46 -2.85 2.03 -15.68
N LEU A 47 -3.56 1.05 -15.13
CA LEU A 47 -3.49 -0.36 -15.53
C LEU A 47 -4.78 -0.71 -16.29
N PRO A 48 -4.74 -1.65 -17.24
CA PRO A 48 -5.93 -2.03 -17.99
C PRO A 48 -6.96 -2.77 -17.11
N ASN A 49 -8.24 -2.62 -17.44
CA ASN A 49 -9.34 -3.33 -16.76
C ASN A 49 -9.22 -4.84 -16.92
N GLY A 50 -9.55 -5.60 -15.87
CA GLY A 50 -9.49 -7.07 -15.92
C GLY A 50 -8.07 -7.64 -15.91
N LEU A 51 -7.06 -6.82 -15.59
CA LEU A 51 -5.68 -7.27 -15.49
C LEU A 51 -5.55 -8.45 -14.50
N GLU A 52 -4.98 -9.54 -14.99
CA GLU A 52 -4.52 -10.67 -14.19
C GLU A 52 -3.00 -10.79 -14.28
N VAL A 53 -2.33 -10.80 -13.13
CA VAL A 53 -0.87 -10.96 -13.02
C VAL A 53 -0.60 -12.33 -12.39
N LYS A 54 0.11 -13.20 -13.11
CA LYS A 54 0.38 -14.59 -12.67
C LYS A 54 1.44 -14.67 -11.55
N GLY A 55 2.31 -13.68 -11.47
CA GLY A 55 3.29 -13.50 -10.40
C GLY A 55 3.00 -12.23 -9.58
N ASN A 56 4.07 -11.52 -9.21
CA ASN A 56 4.00 -10.27 -8.46
C ASN A 56 3.69 -9.08 -9.36
N LEU A 57 2.93 -8.11 -8.86
CA LEU A 57 2.71 -6.81 -9.48
C LEU A 57 3.51 -5.74 -8.74
N ASN A 58 4.48 -5.11 -9.41
CA ASN A 58 5.25 -4.02 -8.85
C ASN A 58 4.92 -2.70 -9.56
N ILE A 59 4.19 -1.81 -8.87
CA ILE A 59 3.85 -0.45 -9.31
C ILE A 59 4.51 0.62 -8.43
N ALA A 60 5.55 0.26 -7.68
CA ALA A 60 6.25 1.20 -6.81
C ALA A 60 6.78 2.42 -7.60
N GLN A 61 6.71 3.61 -7.00
CA GLN A 61 7.19 4.85 -7.62
C GLN A 61 6.52 5.20 -8.97
N THR A 62 5.29 4.74 -9.21
CA THR A 62 4.49 5.11 -10.40
C THR A 62 3.47 6.20 -10.09
N SER A 63 2.95 6.82 -11.15
CA SER A 63 1.84 7.79 -11.09
C SER A 63 0.45 7.13 -11.11
N ILE A 64 0.37 5.80 -10.91
CA ILE A 64 -0.89 5.05 -10.93
C ILE A 64 -1.72 5.41 -9.70
N LYS A 65 -2.91 5.99 -9.92
CA LYS A 65 -3.78 6.46 -8.82
C LYS A 65 -4.83 5.46 -8.35
N SER A 66 -5.23 4.52 -9.21
CA SER A 66 -6.21 3.48 -8.87
C SER A 66 -5.80 2.15 -9.47
N LEU A 67 -6.01 1.06 -8.73
CA LEU A 67 -6.03 -0.27 -9.32
C LEU A 67 -7.31 -0.44 -10.16
N PRO A 68 -7.29 -1.29 -11.21
CA PRO A 68 -8.46 -1.56 -12.03
C PRO A 68 -9.45 -2.46 -11.27
N PRO A 69 -10.75 -2.41 -11.60
CA PRO A 69 -11.73 -3.34 -11.04
C PRO A 69 -11.35 -4.79 -11.31
N GLN A 70 -11.65 -5.67 -10.34
CA GLN A 70 -11.42 -7.12 -10.43
C GLN A 70 -9.97 -7.53 -10.70
N LEU A 71 -8.99 -6.66 -10.37
CA LEU A 71 -7.57 -7.00 -10.43
C LEU A 71 -7.30 -8.30 -9.67
N ARG A 72 -6.62 -9.24 -10.35
CA ARG A 72 -6.13 -10.48 -9.74
C ARG A 72 -4.61 -10.51 -9.82
N VAL A 73 -3.96 -10.62 -8.67
CA VAL A 73 -2.51 -10.81 -8.56
C VAL A 73 -2.28 -12.14 -7.83
N GLU A 74 -1.72 -13.09 -8.56
CA GLU A 74 -1.49 -14.47 -8.08
C GLU A 74 -0.20 -14.58 -7.24
N GLY A 75 0.62 -13.53 -7.22
CA GLY A 75 1.68 -13.25 -6.24
C GLY A 75 1.32 -12.06 -5.32
N SER A 76 2.28 -11.17 -5.06
CA SER A 76 2.18 -10.02 -4.16
C SER A 76 2.06 -8.69 -4.91
N LEU A 77 1.54 -7.66 -4.23
CA LEU A 77 1.49 -6.28 -4.70
C LEU A 77 2.56 -5.43 -4.00
N GLU A 78 3.46 -4.85 -4.78
CA GLU A 78 4.40 -3.82 -4.35
C GLU A 78 3.98 -2.47 -4.92
N ALA A 79 3.53 -1.55 -4.05
CA ALA A 79 3.03 -0.23 -4.42
C ALA A 79 3.72 0.90 -3.62
N SER A 80 4.88 0.62 -3.04
CA SER A 80 5.58 1.57 -2.19
C SER A 80 5.95 2.86 -2.93
N ASN A 81 5.73 4.00 -2.26
CA ASN A 81 6.00 5.34 -2.76
C ASN A 81 5.31 5.63 -4.12
N SER A 82 4.20 4.97 -4.41
CA SER A 82 3.38 5.24 -5.59
C SER A 82 2.32 6.32 -5.32
N GLN A 83 1.71 6.84 -6.38
CA GLN A 83 0.56 7.74 -6.28
C GLN A 83 -0.77 7.01 -6.03
N LEU A 84 -0.74 5.73 -5.61
CA LEU A 84 -1.93 4.92 -5.45
C LEU A 84 -2.82 5.43 -4.31
N GLN A 85 -4.05 5.78 -4.65
CA GLN A 85 -5.08 6.32 -3.75
C GLN A 85 -6.27 5.37 -3.57
N ARG A 86 -6.56 4.52 -4.57
CA ARG A 86 -7.78 3.70 -4.59
C ARG A 86 -7.51 2.25 -4.95
N ILE A 87 -8.04 1.35 -4.12
CA ILE A 87 -8.16 -0.09 -4.40
C ILE A 87 -9.65 -0.42 -4.54
N PRO A 88 -10.12 -0.99 -5.67
CA PRO A 88 -11.51 -1.40 -5.82
C PRO A 88 -11.85 -2.64 -4.97
N ARG A 89 -13.11 -2.72 -4.51
CA ARG A 89 -13.69 -3.96 -3.98
C ARG A 89 -13.54 -5.10 -5.01
N GLY A 90 -13.27 -6.31 -4.52
CA GLY A 90 -13.05 -7.48 -5.36
C GLY A 90 -11.61 -7.62 -5.88
N THR A 91 -10.71 -6.70 -5.52
CA THR A 91 -9.27 -6.89 -5.74
C THR A 91 -8.78 -8.12 -4.97
N PHE A 92 -8.07 -9.01 -5.65
CA PHE A 92 -7.51 -10.23 -5.09
C PHE A 92 -5.99 -10.22 -5.24
N ILE A 93 -5.27 -10.41 -4.13
CA ILE A 93 -3.82 -10.53 -4.05
C ILE A 93 -3.51 -11.78 -3.24
N ARG A 94 -2.94 -12.82 -3.86
CA ARG A 94 -2.63 -14.09 -3.15
C ARG A 94 -1.55 -13.88 -2.09
N GLY A 95 -0.55 -13.07 -2.37
CA GLY A 95 0.55 -12.79 -1.45
C GLY A 95 0.23 -11.62 -0.53
N TYR A 96 1.24 -10.79 -0.27
CA TYR A 96 1.12 -9.61 0.56
C TYR A 96 0.81 -8.35 -0.26
N ALA A 97 0.43 -7.27 0.43
CA ALA A 97 0.29 -5.94 -0.16
C ALA A 97 1.13 -4.94 0.62
N ASN A 98 2.13 -4.36 -0.04
CA ASN A 98 3.00 -3.34 0.53
C ASN A 98 2.75 -1.99 -0.13
N LEU A 99 2.21 -1.05 0.64
CA LEU A 99 1.79 0.29 0.22
C LEU A 99 2.58 1.38 0.94
N LEU A 100 3.76 1.07 1.47
CA LEU A 100 4.58 2.02 2.23
C LEU A 100 4.71 3.34 1.47
N GLY A 101 4.33 4.46 2.10
CA GLY A 101 4.44 5.79 1.50
C GLY A 101 3.53 6.04 0.29
N SER A 102 2.56 5.16 0.00
CA SER A 102 1.56 5.43 -1.03
C SER A 102 0.55 6.48 -0.57
N GLN A 103 -0.27 6.97 -1.50
CA GLN A 103 -1.26 8.03 -1.23
C GLN A 103 -2.63 7.48 -0.80
N ILE A 104 -2.68 6.29 -0.21
CA ILE A 104 -3.95 5.66 0.18
C ILE A 104 -4.49 6.30 1.46
N THR A 105 -5.72 6.80 1.39
CA THR A 105 -6.39 7.45 2.54
C THR A 105 -7.39 6.54 3.24
N ARG A 106 -7.86 5.49 2.57
CA ARG A 106 -8.79 4.50 3.12
C ARG A 106 -8.50 3.10 2.60
N TRP A 107 -8.56 2.09 3.46
CA TRP A 107 -8.57 0.70 3.02
C TRP A 107 -10.01 0.24 2.73
N PRO A 108 -10.32 -0.36 1.57
CA PRO A 108 -11.70 -0.71 1.21
C PRO A 108 -12.13 -2.05 1.79
N ALA A 109 -13.42 -2.20 2.06
CA ALA A 109 -14.02 -3.50 2.32
C ALA A 109 -14.00 -4.40 1.07
N GLY A 110 -13.84 -5.71 1.27
CA GLY A 110 -13.91 -6.71 0.21
C GLY A 110 -12.68 -6.76 -0.71
N VAL A 111 -11.52 -6.31 -0.22
CA VAL A 111 -10.20 -6.63 -0.78
C VAL A 111 -9.68 -7.88 -0.08
N ASN A 112 -9.17 -8.86 -0.84
CA ASN A 112 -8.57 -10.08 -0.30
C ASN A 112 -7.05 -10.02 -0.49
N VAL A 113 -6.31 -10.02 0.62
CA VAL A 113 -4.85 -10.13 0.65
C VAL A 113 -4.51 -11.39 1.43
N GLY A 114 -3.70 -12.28 0.85
CA GLY A 114 -3.34 -13.56 1.46
C GLY A 114 -2.28 -13.48 2.55
N GLY A 115 -1.49 -12.41 2.60
CA GLY A 115 -0.43 -12.18 3.58
C GLY A 115 -0.58 -10.87 4.35
N TYR A 116 0.55 -10.24 4.64
CA TYR A 116 0.60 -8.98 5.39
C TYR A 116 0.09 -7.80 4.56
N ILE A 117 -0.33 -6.74 5.26
CA ILE A 117 -0.68 -5.44 4.70
C ILE A 117 0.18 -4.38 5.36
N ASN A 118 1.00 -3.69 4.56
CA ASN A 118 1.83 -2.59 5.04
C ASN A 118 1.30 -1.24 4.52
N LEU A 119 0.80 -0.41 5.44
CA LEU A 119 0.27 0.93 5.19
C LEU A 119 1.14 2.01 5.87
N THR A 120 2.38 1.69 6.23
CA THR A 120 3.31 2.63 6.85
C THR A 120 3.49 3.91 6.02
N ASP A 121 3.55 5.07 6.69
CA ASP A 121 3.76 6.38 6.05
C ASP A 121 2.70 6.77 5.00
N THR A 122 1.49 6.21 5.10
CA THR A 122 0.38 6.60 4.22
C THR A 122 -0.51 7.64 4.90
N PRO A 123 -1.27 8.47 4.15
CA PRO A 123 -2.26 9.38 4.70
C PRO A 123 -3.56 8.66 5.14
N LEU A 124 -3.47 7.39 5.53
CA LEU A 124 -4.60 6.53 5.89
C LEU A 124 -5.34 7.06 7.13
N THR A 125 -6.62 7.34 6.99
CA THR A 125 -7.50 7.78 8.08
C THR A 125 -8.60 6.78 8.41
N GLN A 126 -8.81 5.74 7.60
CA GLN A 126 -9.89 4.79 7.81
C GLN A 126 -9.57 3.36 7.34
N LEU A 127 -9.91 2.39 8.19
CA LEU A 127 -9.98 0.96 7.88
C LEU A 127 -11.45 0.49 7.87
N PRO A 128 -11.81 -0.56 7.11
CA PRO A 128 -13.17 -1.04 7.06
C PRO A 128 -13.54 -1.86 8.32
N PRO A 129 -14.82 -1.86 8.75
CA PRO A 129 -15.29 -2.70 9.84
C PRO A 129 -14.98 -4.19 9.60
N ARG A 130 -14.65 -4.93 10.67
CA ARG A 130 -14.34 -6.37 10.61
C ARG A 130 -13.24 -6.71 9.58
N LEU A 131 -12.22 -5.85 9.47
CA LEU A 131 -11.05 -6.12 8.64
C LEU A 131 -10.35 -7.39 9.14
N VAL A 132 -10.04 -8.30 8.21
CA VAL A 132 -9.24 -9.49 8.47
C VAL A 132 -7.93 -9.38 7.70
N VAL A 133 -6.81 -9.49 8.40
CA VAL A 133 -5.45 -9.50 7.84
C VAL A 133 -4.83 -10.86 8.11
N LYS A 134 -4.41 -11.56 7.05
CA LYS A 134 -3.90 -12.94 7.14
C LYS A 134 -2.43 -13.06 7.54
N GLY A 135 -1.70 -11.95 7.51
CA GLY A 135 -0.38 -11.82 8.14
C GLY A 135 -0.37 -10.62 9.06
N ASP A 136 0.72 -9.86 9.01
CA ASP A 136 0.89 -8.66 9.82
C ASP A 136 0.11 -7.47 9.26
N LEU A 137 -0.26 -6.55 10.14
CA LEU A 137 -0.81 -5.25 9.78
C LEU A 137 0.09 -4.14 10.32
N SER A 138 0.61 -3.31 9.42
CA SER A 138 1.32 -2.08 9.80
C SER A 138 0.53 -0.85 9.40
N VAL A 139 0.20 -0.01 10.38
CA VAL A 139 -0.37 1.34 10.24
C VAL A 139 0.54 2.40 10.89
N VAL A 140 1.82 2.06 11.00
CA VAL A 140 2.87 2.93 11.57
C VAL A 140 2.91 4.27 10.85
N ARG A 141 3.00 5.37 11.61
CA ARG A 141 3.09 6.75 11.11
C ARG A 141 1.95 7.13 10.14
N THR A 142 0.73 6.72 10.47
CA THR A 142 -0.50 7.14 9.77
C THR A 142 -1.31 8.12 10.63
N PRO A 143 -2.17 8.98 10.04
CA PRO A 143 -3.09 9.82 10.80
C PRO A 143 -4.28 9.05 11.39
N LEU A 144 -4.33 7.72 11.27
CA LEU A 144 -5.39 6.86 11.78
C LEU A 144 -5.56 7.04 13.30
N THR A 145 -6.80 7.29 13.73
CA THR A 145 -7.13 7.58 15.14
C THR A 145 -7.74 6.39 15.89
N GLU A 146 -8.27 5.40 15.16
CA GLU A 146 -8.94 4.23 15.72
C GLU A 146 -8.75 3.00 14.81
N LEU A 147 -8.76 1.82 15.44
CA LEU A 147 -8.86 0.54 14.74
C LEU A 147 -10.34 0.13 14.65
N PRO A 148 -10.75 -0.56 13.57
CA PRO A 148 -12.16 -0.91 13.38
C PRO A 148 -12.61 -2.00 14.36
N GLU A 149 -13.89 -1.93 14.77
CA GLU A 149 -14.52 -2.98 15.58
C GLU A 149 -14.43 -4.35 14.88
N GLY A 150 -14.07 -5.37 15.66
CA GLY A 150 -13.90 -6.74 15.17
C GLY A 150 -12.68 -6.93 14.26
N LEU A 151 -11.65 -6.08 14.38
CA LEU A 151 -10.36 -6.29 13.69
C LEU A 151 -9.77 -7.66 14.04
N VAL A 152 -9.32 -8.38 13.02
CA VAL A 152 -8.57 -9.64 13.17
C VAL A 152 -7.24 -9.53 12.41
N VAL A 153 -6.13 -9.67 13.13
CA VAL A 153 -4.78 -9.77 12.57
C VAL A 153 -4.21 -11.13 12.93
N GLN A 154 -3.88 -11.95 11.93
CA GLN A 154 -3.34 -13.29 12.15
C GLN A 154 -1.84 -13.28 12.50
N GLY A 155 -1.12 -12.20 12.19
CA GLY A 155 0.25 -11.97 12.62
C GLY A 155 0.34 -10.87 13.66
N ASP A 156 1.37 -10.04 13.52
CA ASP A 156 1.65 -8.90 14.39
C ASP A 156 0.91 -7.63 13.95
N LEU A 157 0.63 -6.76 14.92
CA LEU A 157 0.04 -5.45 14.71
C LEU A 157 1.04 -4.34 15.08
N TYR A 158 1.36 -3.46 14.13
CA TYR A 158 2.28 -2.34 14.32
C TYR A 158 1.54 -1.01 14.18
N ILE A 159 1.51 -0.22 15.25
CA ILE A 159 0.78 1.07 15.28
C ILE A 159 1.65 2.28 15.61
N GLY A 160 2.96 2.09 15.77
CA GLY A 160 3.89 3.13 16.21
C GLY A 160 3.79 4.44 15.43
N GLY A 161 3.68 5.56 16.15
CA GLY A 161 3.54 6.89 15.56
C GLY A 161 2.22 7.15 14.83
N SER A 162 1.23 6.26 14.96
CA SER A 162 -0.15 6.58 14.56
C SER A 162 -0.83 7.49 15.59
N GLN A 163 -2.02 7.99 15.30
CA GLN A 163 -2.83 8.75 16.26
C GLN A 163 -3.79 7.87 17.08
N ILE A 164 -3.59 6.55 17.06
CA ILE A 164 -4.42 5.60 17.81
C ILE A 164 -4.16 5.76 19.30
N ILE A 165 -5.19 6.17 20.03
CA ILE A 165 -5.19 6.31 21.49
C ILE A 165 -6.25 5.42 22.17
N ARG A 166 -7.12 4.76 21.39
CA ARG A 166 -8.17 3.86 21.86
C ARG A 166 -8.23 2.63 20.96
N PHE A 167 -8.35 1.46 21.55
CA PHE A 167 -8.68 0.24 20.84
C PHE A 167 -10.19 -0.02 20.85
N PRO A 168 -10.73 -0.74 19.82
CA PRO A 168 -12.12 -1.18 19.76
C PRO A 168 -12.48 -2.10 20.95
N GLU A 169 -13.77 -2.34 21.16
CA GLU A 169 -14.23 -3.21 22.26
C GLU A 169 -13.79 -4.66 22.05
N THR A 170 -13.83 -5.13 20.80
CA THR A 170 -13.42 -6.48 20.40
C THR A 170 -12.36 -6.44 19.29
N MET A 171 -11.24 -7.10 19.51
CA MET A 171 -10.23 -7.36 18.48
C MET A 171 -9.41 -8.63 18.75
N THR A 172 -8.84 -9.17 17.69
CA THR A 172 -7.94 -10.33 17.74
C THR A 172 -6.60 -9.99 17.08
N VAL A 173 -5.51 -10.27 17.78
CA VAL A 173 -4.14 -10.23 17.26
C VAL A 173 -3.46 -11.53 17.66
N ASN A 174 -3.22 -12.44 16.72
CA ASN A 174 -2.63 -13.73 17.04
C ASN A 174 -1.11 -13.64 17.29
N GLY A 175 -0.46 -12.57 16.85
CA GLY A 175 0.92 -12.24 17.19
C GLY A 175 1.02 -11.21 18.31
N ASN A 176 1.98 -10.31 18.18
CA ASN A 176 2.29 -9.23 19.12
C ASN A 176 1.63 -7.92 18.70
N ILE A 177 1.45 -7.01 19.66
CA ILE A 177 1.05 -5.62 19.41
C ILE A 177 2.24 -4.72 19.73
N PHE A 178 2.76 -4.02 18.71
CA PHE A 178 3.84 -3.05 18.83
C PHE A 178 3.29 -1.62 18.86
N LEU A 179 3.29 -1.01 20.04
CA LEU A 179 2.77 0.34 20.26
C LEU A 179 3.70 1.42 19.72
N GLY A 180 5.02 1.19 19.71
CA GLY A 180 6.01 2.10 19.13
C GLY A 180 5.85 3.54 19.62
N GLY A 181 5.65 3.71 20.93
CA GLY A 181 5.44 5.02 21.57
C GLY A 181 3.98 5.51 21.65
N ASN A 182 3.00 4.81 21.08
CA ASN A 182 1.59 5.15 21.26
C ASN A 182 1.13 4.96 22.71
N GLN A 183 0.37 5.92 23.23
CA GLN A 183 -0.23 5.88 24.57
C GLN A 183 -1.71 5.49 24.49
N ILE A 184 -2.01 4.22 24.71
CA ILE A 184 -3.37 3.69 24.67
C ILE A 184 -4.10 3.99 25.98
N GLN A 185 -5.18 4.76 25.88
CA GLN A 185 -6.05 5.16 26.98
C GLN A 185 -7.21 4.17 27.20
N GLN A 186 -7.63 3.47 26.15
CA GLN A 186 -8.72 2.50 26.19
C GLN A 186 -8.27 1.19 25.56
N TRP A 187 -8.31 0.12 26.35
CA TRP A 187 -8.04 -1.25 25.92
C TRP A 187 -9.35 -1.99 25.59
N PRO A 188 -9.31 -3.03 24.74
CA PRO A 188 -10.50 -3.82 24.43
C PRO A 188 -11.04 -4.53 25.66
N THR A 189 -12.36 -4.66 25.75
CA THR A 189 -13.00 -5.56 26.72
C THR A 189 -12.75 -7.01 26.33
N ASN A 190 -12.78 -7.31 25.02
CA ASN A 190 -12.57 -8.64 24.45
C ASN A 190 -11.34 -8.64 23.54
N LEU A 191 -10.17 -8.84 24.13
CA LEU A 191 -8.91 -9.00 23.40
C LEU A 191 -8.52 -10.47 23.33
N THR A 192 -8.43 -11.02 22.12
CA THR A 192 -7.66 -12.25 21.88
C THR A 192 -6.25 -11.86 21.46
N LEU A 193 -5.26 -12.18 22.28
CA LEU A 193 -3.85 -11.89 22.02
C LEU A 193 -3.02 -13.17 22.11
N GLY A 194 -2.31 -13.53 21.04
CA GLY A 194 -1.44 -14.72 21.03
C GLY A 194 0.00 -14.45 21.46
N GLY A 195 0.47 -13.20 21.35
CA GLY A 195 1.80 -12.76 21.77
C GLY A 195 1.75 -11.78 22.94
N ALA A 196 2.64 -10.79 22.91
CA ALA A 196 2.75 -9.75 23.93
C ALA A 196 2.44 -8.35 23.37
N VAL A 197 2.22 -7.41 24.27
CA VAL A 197 2.22 -5.98 23.96
C VAL A 197 3.62 -5.43 24.21
N ALA A 198 4.27 -4.94 23.16
CA ALA A 198 5.55 -4.24 23.22
C ALA A 198 5.34 -2.73 23.11
N ARG A 199 6.02 -1.96 23.97
CA ARG A 199 5.91 -0.50 24.05
C ARG A 199 6.85 0.20 23.07
#